data_AF-A0A7U9X138-F1
#
_entry.id   AF-A0A7U9X138-F1
#
_cell.length_a   1.000
_cell.length_b   1.000
_cell.length_c   1.000
_cell.angle_alpha   90.00
_cell.angle_beta   90.00
_cell.angle_gamma   90.00
#
_symmetry.space_group_name_H-M   'P 1'
#
loop_
_entity.id
_entity.type
_entity.pdbx_description
1 polymer ?
#
loop_
_entity_poly.entity_id
_entity_poly.type
_entity_poly.pdbx_seq_one_letter_code
_entity_poly.pdbx_strand_id
1 'polypeptide(L)'
;MELYYNDYNECNNPKVEGILKLLQEVKSHEKDGTLPTRISGMGMQAHYNMSSPTVSQIREAAVAYGKIVGKIQLTELDIKASDNFDGTVATLTDEYTREAYRYKEIYNVLKEVDAMDDIDVNNITIWGVIDGNSWLQSENSVGGASDGSKRQVPLLFDDDYKAKPAFYAFTDPERLDPYIQNITIVQSVEGENRYAKGIEYAINGIDASVIPVWDEDGLYLKVSVSDKSSDKSDGVSVYVDWEKSMCDGANTTCVSQSRTDADANANGYTVEIELKKELASAQEIAIDVVVTDADNKYALNDTKLMHDSSSKYFAAAVTKPYITIANVADTEVQIDGEMDAVWESAEIIPLTITSGSPKASTSMRALWDNEYLYILAVVTDAALDKSSTQAHEQDSVEVFIDENNHKSDSYEEDDKQYRINYDNEQTFNGVDCTADHVKSFTKITEEGYIVEAAYQWTEITPKAGMEIGLELQINDCEQGGRIGTVSWYDESGQGWSSPGVFGRALLGEDIVTTVAQ
;
A
#
# COMPACT_ATOMS: atom_id res chain seq x y z
N MET A 1 27.42 -19.61 34.40
CA MET A 1 27.65 -19.73 32.95
C MET A 1 26.32 -20.08 32.33
N GLU A 2 25.82 -19.19 31.47
CA GLU A 2 24.64 -19.44 30.65
C GLU A 2 25.10 -19.90 29.26
N LEU A 3 24.36 -20.81 28.64
CA LEU A 3 24.65 -21.34 27.30
C LEU A 3 23.48 -21.02 26.37
N TYR A 4 23.76 -20.28 25.29
CA TYR A 4 22.75 -19.88 24.31
C TYR A 4 22.99 -20.61 22.99
N TYR A 5 21.92 -21.06 22.36
CA TYR A 5 21.92 -21.30 20.91
C TYR A 5 21.70 -19.95 20.22
N ASN A 6 22.51 -19.59 19.24
CA ASN A 6 22.46 -18.29 18.57
C ASN A 6 22.41 -18.48 17.04
N ASP A 7 21.51 -17.79 16.35
CA ASP A 7 21.35 -17.96 14.90
C ASP A 7 20.67 -16.76 14.21
N TYR A 8 20.89 -16.60 12.89
CA TYR A 8 20.23 -15.62 12.01
C TYR A 8 19.01 -16.23 11.29
N ASN A 9 18.20 -15.42 10.60
CA ASN A 9 16.98 -15.85 9.91
C ASN A 9 16.06 -16.69 10.83
N GLU A 10 16.18 -16.47 12.12
CA GLU A 10 15.53 -17.19 13.21
C GLU A 10 14.02 -16.94 13.27
N CYS A 11 13.51 -16.01 12.47
CA CYS A 11 12.07 -15.74 12.29
C CYS A 11 11.54 -16.32 10.97
N ASN A 12 12.37 -16.94 10.13
CA ASN A 12 11.93 -17.56 8.88
C ASN A 12 11.23 -18.90 9.17
N ASN A 13 10.00 -19.08 8.68
CA ASN A 13 9.12 -20.19 9.05
C ASN A 13 9.81 -21.59 9.00
N PRO A 14 10.42 -22.03 7.89
CA PRO A 14 11.19 -23.28 7.87
C PRO A 14 12.29 -23.40 8.95
N LYS A 15 12.97 -22.29 9.26
CA LYS A 15 14.05 -22.27 10.26
C LYS A 15 13.49 -22.32 11.68
N VAL A 16 12.35 -21.68 11.93
CA VAL A 16 11.64 -21.74 13.21
C VAL A 16 11.36 -23.19 13.60
N GLU A 17 10.81 -23.99 12.69
CA GLU A 17 10.53 -25.41 12.97
C GLU A 17 11.79 -26.21 13.34
N GLY A 18 12.89 -25.97 12.62
CA GLY A 18 14.18 -26.61 12.89
C GLY A 18 14.75 -26.23 14.25
N ILE A 19 14.70 -24.93 14.60
CA ILE A 19 15.16 -24.42 15.89
C ILE A 19 14.31 -24.99 17.02
N LEU A 20 12.98 -24.99 16.90
CA LEU A 20 12.09 -25.57 17.93
C LEU A 20 12.42 -27.03 18.22
N LYS A 21 12.63 -27.83 17.17
CA LYS A 21 13.03 -29.24 17.31
C LYS A 21 14.38 -29.38 18.01
N LEU A 22 15.37 -28.57 17.65
CA LEU A 22 16.68 -28.56 18.32
C LEU A 22 16.55 -28.20 19.81
N LEU A 23 15.86 -27.11 20.14
CA LEU A 23 15.70 -26.64 21.51
C LEU A 23 14.98 -27.69 22.37
N GLN A 24 13.93 -28.33 21.84
CA GLN A 24 13.19 -29.39 22.52
C GLN A 24 14.05 -30.63 22.76
N GLU A 25 14.78 -31.10 21.74
CA GLU A 25 15.67 -32.26 21.87
C GLU A 25 16.74 -31.99 22.93
N VAL A 26 17.41 -30.84 22.85
CA VAL A 26 18.43 -30.43 23.83
C VAL A 26 17.80 -30.33 25.22
N LYS A 27 16.60 -29.77 25.39
CA LYS A 27 15.91 -29.72 26.69
C LYS A 27 15.55 -31.10 27.23
N SER A 28 15.16 -32.04 26.38
CA SER A 28 14.75 -33.39 26.80
C SER A 28 15.89 -34.19 27.44
N HIS A 29 17.15 -33.89 27.07
CA HIS A 29 18.35 -34.57 27.58
C HIS A 29 19.02 -33.85 28.77
N GLU A 30 18.46 -32.78 29.33
CA GLU A 30 19.12 -32.04 30.45
C GLU A 30 19.31 -32.91 31.70
N LYS A 31 18.51 -33.97 31.85
CA LYS A 31 18.58 -34.94 32.96
C LYS A 31 19.09 -36.31 32.53
N ASP A 32 19.61 -36.44 31.31
CA ASP A 32 20.14 -37.70 30.79
C ASP A 32 21.44 -38.10 31.53
N GLY A 33 21.52 -39.34 31.99
CA GLY A 33 22.68 -39.85 32.74
C GLY A 33 23.89 -40.24 31.88
N THR A 34 23.71 -40.33 30.56
CA THR A 34 24.71 -40.78 29.58
C THR A 34 25.22 -39.62 28.73
N LEU A 35 24.30 -38.75 28.26
CA LEU A 35 24.62 -37.57 27.47
C LEU A 35 23.84 -36.34 28.00
N PRO A 36 24.20 -35.82 29.18
CA PRO A 36 23.55 -34.64 29.73
C PRO A 36 23.81 -33.42 28.84
N THR A 37 22.75 -32.73 28.48
CA THR A 37 22.80 -31.47 27.75
C THR A 37 22.58 -30.28 28.68
N ARG A 38 22.79 -29.07 28.17
CA ARG A 38 22.46 -27.83 28.88
C ARG A 38 22.18 -26.70 27.90
N ILE A 39 21.05 -26.03 28.06
CA ILE A 39 20.74 -24.80 27.36
C ILE A 39 20.03 -23.83 28.31
N SER A 40 20.49 -22.58 28.32
CA SER A 40 20.00 -21.52 29.20
C SER A 40 19.08 -20.54 28.49
N GLY A 41 19.21 -20.39 27.17
CA GLY A 41 18.35 -19.50 26.39
C GLY A 41 18.59 -19.61 24.89
N MET A 42 17.86 -18.78 24.15
CA MET A 42 17.95 -18.62 22.71
C MET A 42 18.36 -17.18 22.39
N GLY A 43 19.43 -17.03 21.61
CA GLY A 43 19.88 -15.79 21.01
C GLY A 43 19.35 -15.68 19.58
N MET A 44 18.59 -14.63 19.34
CA MET A 44 18.10 -14.23 18.03
C MET A 44 19.08 -13.18 17.50
N GLN A 45 19.83 -13.46 16.43
CA GLN A 45 20.82 -12.51 15.92
C GLN A 45 20.18 -11.18 15.54
N ALA A 46 19.01 -11.23 14.91
CA ALA A 46 18.21 -10.06 14.55
C ALA A 46 18.85 -9.11 13.52
N HIS A 47 19.55 -9.67 12.52
CA HIS A 47 19.91 -8.94 11.30
C HIS A 47 18.67 -8.78 10.41
N TYR A 48 17.94 -7.70 10.62
CA TYR A 48 16.63 -7.47 10.00
C TYR A 48 16.70 -6.40 8.92
N ASN A 49 15.59 -6.21 8.22
CA ASN A 49 15.39 -5.07 7.35
C ASN A 49 14.10 -4.34 7.72
N MET A 50 13.77 -3.30 6.95
CA MET A 50 12.65 -2.42 7.23
C MET A 50 11.28 -3.10 7.20
N SER A 51 11.10 -4.18 6.46
CA SER A 51 9.80 -4.87 6.30
C SER A 51 9.78 -6.29 6.85
N SER A 52 10.92 -6.96 6.95
CA SER A 52 11.05 -8.37 7.30
C SER A 52 12.10 -8.60 8.39
N PRO A 53 11.84 -9.53 9.33
CA PRO A 53 10.58 -10.24 9.56
C PRO A 53 9.48 -9.29 10.08
N THR A 54 8.21 -9.61 9.88
CA THR A 54 7.11 -8.81 10.43
C THR A 54 7.14 -8.81 11.96
N VAL A 55 6.50 -7.83 12.59
CA VAL A 55 6.38 -7.79 14.07
C VAL A 55 5.73 -9.07 14.62
N SER A 56 4.75 -9.62 13.92
CA SER A 56 4.11 -10.90 14.31
C SER A 56 5.10 -12.06 14.24
N GLN A 57 5.89 -12.16 13.17
CA GLN A 57 6.91 -13.20 13.04
C GLN A 57 7.96 -13.13 14.16
N ILE A 58 8.41 -11.93 14.53
CA ILE A 58 9.33 -11.73 15.66
C ILE A 58 8.67 -12.21 16.96
N ARG A 59 7.42 -11.80 17.22
CA ARG A 59 6.65 -12.20 18.40
C ARG A 59 6.50 -13.71 18.49
N GLU A 60 6.03 -14.33 17.42
CA GLU A 60 5.73 -15.76 17.37
C GLU A 60 6.99 -16.60 17.58
N ALA A 61 8.09 -16.25 16.92
CA ALA A 61 9.38 -16.92 17.10
C ALA A 61 9.87 -16.77 18.55
N ALA A 62 9.90 -15.56 19.09
CA ALA A 62 10.36 -15.28 20.46
C ALA A 62 9.50 -16.03 21.50
N VAL A 63 8.18 -16.04 21.35
CA VAL A 63 7.27 -16.80 22.22
C VAL A 63 7.51 -18.30 22.11
N ALA A 64 7.62 -18.83 20.89
CA ALA A 64 7.80 -20.26 20.66
C ALA A 64 9.12 -20.76 21.25
N TYR A 65 10.22 -20.03 21.06
CA TYR A 65 11.50 -20.32 21.69
C TYR A 65 11.45 -20.14 23.21
N GLY A 66 10.86 -19.02 23.67
CA GLY A 66 10.79 -18.65 25.07
C GLY A 66 10.07 -19.70 25.91
N LYS A 67 8.98 -20.28 25.39
CA LYS A 67 8.25 -21.37 26.06
C LYS A 67 9.05 -22.67 26.22
N ILE A 68 10.13 -22.87 25.47
CA ILE A 68 11.01 -24.05 25.59
C ILE A 68 12.19 -23.76 26.53
N VAL A 69 12.91 -22.66 26.31
CA VAL A 69 14.17 -22.38 27.00
C VAL A 69 14.07 -21.37 28.14
N GLY A 70 12.96 -20.64 28.24
CA GLY A 70 12.67 -19.67 29.30
C GLY A 70 13.38 -18.33 29.18
N LYS A 71 14.42 -18.21 28.34
CA LYS A 71 15.18 -16.96 28.14
C LYS A 71 15.43 -16.66 26.67
N ILE A 72 15.21 -15.41 26.29
CA ILE A 72 15.42 -14.88 24.94
C ILE A 72 16.35 -13.67 24.97
N GLN A 73 17.19 -13.54 23.97
CA GLN A 73 18.00 -12.35 23.71
C GLN A 73 17.91 -11.96 22.25
N LEU A 74 17.92 -10.66 21.96
CA LEU A 74 18.45 -10.18 20.68
C LEU A 74 19.95 -9.92 20.85
N THR A 75 20.79 -10.55 20.05
CA THR A 75 22.24 -10.56 20.28
C THR A 75 23.03 -9.67 19.32
N GLU A 76 22.49 -9.40 18.12
CA GLU A 76 23.23 -8.74 17.03
C GLU A 76 22.30 -7.82 16.21
N LEU A 77 21.36 -7.13 16.88
CA LEU A 77 20.32 -6.35 16.21
C LEU A 77 20.94 -5.22 15.38
N ASP A 78 20.60 -5.20 14.10
CA ASP A 78 20.77 -4.09 13.17
C ASP A 78 19.67 -4.13 12.10
N ILE A 79 19.43 -2.99 11.44
CA ILE A 79 18.35 -2.85 10.45
C ILE A 79 18.92 -2.36 9.13
N LYS A 80 18.95 -3.22 8.12
CA LYS A 80 19.32 -2.82 6.76
C LYS A 80 18.37 -1.73 6.26
N ALA A 81 18.93 -0.69 5.65
CA ALA A 81 18.18 0.45 5.15
C ALA A 81 17.15 0.04 4.08
N SER A 82 16.07 0.80 3.98
CA SER A 82 15.01 0.59 3.00
C SER A 82 15.49 0.77 1.56
N ASP A 83 14.71 0.27 0.61
CA ASP A 83 14.95 0.50 -0.81
C ASP A 83 14.78 1.98 -1.20
N ASN A 84 13.94 2.72 -0.46
CA ASN A 84 13.72 4.16 -0.64
C ASN A 84 14.91 5.04 -0.21
N PHE A 85 15.88 4.48 0.53
CA PHE A 85 17.11 5.19 0.84
C PHE A 85 18.11 5.00 -0.30
N ASP A 86 18.43 6.08 -1.01
CA ASP A 86 19.39 6.10 -2.12
C ASP A 86 20.84 6.37 -1.68
N GLY A 87 21.08 6.50 -0.38
CA GLY A 87 22.39 6.79 0.19
C GLY A 87 22.73 8.29 0.24
N THR A 88 21.84 9.17 -0.21
CA THR A 88 22.07 10.62 -0.24
C THR A 88 21.52 11.33 1.00
N VAL A 89 21.94 12.58 1.20
CA VAL A 89 21.42 13.44 2.29
C VAL A 89 19.93 13.75 2.11
N ALA A 90 19.44 13.76 0.87
CA ALA A 90 18.05 14.12 0.58
C ALA A 90 17.06 13.10 1.18
N THR A 91 17.40 11.81 1.15
CA THR A 91 16.55 10.72 1.64
C THR A 91 16.88 10.27 3.07
N LEU A 92 17.93 10.84 3.67
CA LEU A 92 18.50 10.40 4.96
C LEU A 92 17.56 10.65 6.15
N THR A 93 16.91 11.81 6.20
CA THR A 93 16.03 12.18 7.32
C THR A 93 14.83 11.24 7.41
N ASP A 94 14.22 10.91 6.26
CA ASP A 94 13.10 9.99 6.20
C ASP A 94 13.53 8.58 6.57
N GLU A 95 14.72 8.16 6.12
CA GLU A 95 15.27 6.86 6.50
C GLU A 95 15.53 6.75 7.99
N TYR A 96 16.09 7.78 8.63
CA TYR A 96 16.30 7.79 10.08
C TYR A 96 14.99 7.71 10.86
N THR A 97 13.93 8.36 10.38
CA THR A 97 12.60 8.25 10.98
C THR A 97 12.06 6.83 10.82
N ARG A 98 12.12 6.26 9.60
CA ARG A 98 11.70 4.87 9.33
C ARG A 98 12.42 3.87 10.24
N GLU A 99 13.75 3.94 10.29
CA GLU A 99 14.58 3.10 11.13
C GLU A 99 14.21 3.22 12.63
N ALA A 100 13.95 4.44 13.11
CA ALA A 100 13.58 4.66 14.51
C ALA A 100 12.26 4.00 14.90
N TYR A 101 11.23 4.09 14.04
CA TYR A 101 9.97 3.38 14.28
C TYR A 101 10.15 1.87 14.21
N ARG A 102 10.98 1.39 13.28
CA ARG A 102 11.29 -0.03 13.19
C ARG A 102 11.97 -0.57 14.45
N TYR A 103 12.94 0.15 15.01
CA TYR A 103 13.52 -0.17 16.31
C TYR A 103 12.49 -0.12 17.44
N LYS A 104 11.59 0.88 17.43
CA LYS A 104 10.52 1.03 18.43
C LYS A 104 9.54 -0.15 18.40
N GLU A 105 9.15 -0.62 17.22
CA GLU A 105 8.30 -1.80 17.05
C GLU A 105 8.94 -3.06 17.63
N ILE A 106 10.21 -3.31 17.28
CA ILE A 106 10.98 -4.46 17.79
C ILE A 106 11.12 -4.38 19.32
N TYR A 107 11.39 -3.18 19.84
CA TYR A 107 11.49 -3.00 21.29
C TYR A 107 10.15 -3.22 22.00
N ASN A 108 9.05 -2.72 21.43
CA ASN A 108 7.72 -2.90 22.00
C ASN A 108 7.30 -4.36 22.02
N VAL A 109 7.49 -5.11 20.93
CA VAL A 109 7.11 -6.51 20.87
C VAL A 109 7.93 -7.36 21.85
N LEU A 110 9.20 -7.04 22.06
CA LEU A 110 10.01 -7.74 23.06
C LEU A 110 9.57 -7.44 24.50
N LYS A 111 9.17 -6.21 24.80
CA LYS A 111 8.55 -5.90 26.11
C LYS A 111 7.24 -6.66 26.32
N GLU A 112 6.44 -6.83 25.27
CA GLU A 112 5.22 -7.65 25.34
C GLU A 112 5.54 -9.12 25.62
N VAL A 113 6.58 -9.67 24.98
CA VAL A 113 7.04 -11.05 25.21
C VAL A 113 7.63 -11.22 26.61
N ASP A 114 8.42 -10.26 27.09
CA ASP A 114 8.98 -10.24 28.45
C ASP A 114 7.90 -10.16 29.54
N ALA A 115 6.78 -9.52 29.24
CA ALA A 115 5.63 -9.46 30.14
C ALA A 115 4.84 -10.78 30.22
N MET A 116 5.13 -11.78 29.38
CA MET A 116 4.46 -13.08 29.42
C MET A 116 5.05 -13.98 30.51
N ASP A 117 4.18 -14.78 31.13
CA ASP A 117 4.63 -15.79 32.08
C ASP A 117 5.66 -16.76 31.44
N ASP A 118 6.69 -17.10 32.21
CA ASP A 118 7.75 -18.07 31.88
C ASP A 118 8.74 -17.66 30.78
N ILE A 119 8.75 -16.40 30.32
CA ILE A 119 9.69 -15.91 29.32
C ILE A 119 10.43 -14.69 29.87
N ASP A 120 11.76 -14.75 29.86
CA ASP A 120 12.68 -13.68 30.29
C ASP A 120 13.44 -13.14 29.06
N VAL A 121 13.08 -11.94 28.60
CA VAL A 121 13.81 -11.24 27.53
C VAL A 121 14.85 -10.33 28.17
N ASN A 122 16.04 -10.87 28.41
CA ASN A 122 17.03 -10.22 29.28
C ASN A 122 18.14 -9.44 28.58
N ASN A 123 18.13 -9.37 27.24
CA ASN A 123 19.14 -8.60 26.50
C ASN A 123 18.66 -8.19 25.10
N ILE A 124 19.04 -6.97 24.71
CA ILE A 124 19.08 -6.50 23.33
C ILE A 124 20.47 -5.91 23.10
N THR A 125 21.25 -6.52 22.22
CA THR A 125 22.58 -6.04 21.82
C THR A 125 22.52 -5.57 20.37
N ILE A 126 23.01 -4.36 20.13
CA ILE A 126 23.14 -3.77 18.80
C ILE A 126 24.49 -4.17 18.19
N TRP A 127 24.51 -4.60 16.92
CA TRP A 127 25.71 -5.11 16.26
C TRP A 127 26.63 -4.03 15.68
N GLY A 128 27.03 -3.11 16.55
CA GLY A 128 27.92 -2.01 16.19
C GLY A 128 27.69 -0.79 17.05
N VAL A 129 28.41 0.28 16.72
CA VAL A 129 28.27 1.58 17.39
C VAL A 129 27.82 2.65 16.40
N ILE A 130 28.60 2.91 15.36
CA ILE A 130 28.33 3.95 14.36
C ILE A 130 28.08 3.34 12.98
N ASP A 131 27.18 3.96 12.22
CA ASP A 131 26.76 3.50 10.89
C ASP A 131 27.94 3.20 9.94
N GLY A 132 28.91 4.12 9.84
CA GLY A 132 30.06 3.99 8.94
C GLY A 132 30.99 2.82 9.24
N ASN A 133 30.89 2.20 10.42
CA ASN A 133 31.65 1.00 10.79
C ASN A 133 30.80 -0.29 10.75
N SER A 134 29.53 -0.20 10.36
CA SER A 134 28.69 -1.40 10.23
C SER A 134 29.25 -2.34 9.17
N TRP A 135 29.14 -3.63 9.44
CA TRP A 135 29.46 -4.69 8.49
C TRP A 135 28.57 -4.66 7.23
N LEU A 136 27.40 -4.02 7.31
CA LEU A 136 26.47 -3.81 6.18
C LEU A 136 26.98 -2.78 5.16
N GLN A 137 28.09 -2.07 5.42
CA GLN A 137 28.70 -1.17 4.43
C GLN A 137 29.40 -1.91 3.29
N SER A 138 29.52 -3.25 3.35
CA SER A 138 30.19 -4.05 2.33
C SER A 138 29.37 -5.28 1.96
N GLU A 139 29.44 -5.66 0.69
CA GLU A 139 28.82 -6.88 0.16
C GLU A 139 29.31 -8.11 0.92
N ASN A 140 28.38 -8.99 1.30
CA ASN A 140 28.70 -10.31 1.83
C ASN A 140 27.52 -11.27 1.64
N SER A 141 27.75 -12.56 1.94
CA SER A 141 26.78 -13.63 1.68
C SER A 141 26.16 -14.25 2.94
N VAL A 142 26.12 -13.53 4.07
CA VAL A 142 25.48 -14.04 5.30
C VAL A 142 24.09 -13.40 5.51
N GLY A 143 23.28 -13.93 6.43
CA GLY A 143 21.89 -13.50 6.60
C GLY A 143 21.76 -12.00 6.94
N GLY A 144 20.83 -11.31 6.26
CA GLY A 144 20.62 -9.87 6.46
C GLY A 144 21.57 -8.94 5.69
N ALA A 145 22.48 -9.50 4.88
CA ALA A 145 23.48 -8.74 4.16
C ALA A 145 22.92 -7.63 3.24
N SER A 146 23.75 -6.61 3.08
CA SER A 146 23.67 -5.56 2.05
C SER A 146 24.51 -5.99 0.85
N ASP A 147 24.13 -5.53 -0.35
CA ASP A 147 24.89 -5.74 -1.58
C ASP A 147 26.09 -4.77 -1.73
N GLY A 148 26.28 -3.88 -0.75
CA GLY A 148 27.34 -2.87 -0.75
C GLY A 148 27.18 -1.79 -1.83
N SER A 149 26.05 -1.76 -2.57
CA SER A 149 25.84 -0.80 -3.66
C SER A 149 25.51 0.60 -3.15
N LYS A 150 24.99 0.70 -1.94
CA LYS A 150 24.58 1.96 -1.30
C LYS A 150 24.95 2.00 0.18
N ARG A 151 25.15 3.23 0.67
CA ARG A 151 25.38 3.52 2.08
C ARG A 151 24.29 2.88 2.93
N GLN A 152 24.68 2.28 4.06
CA GLN A 152 23.75 1.79 5.07
C GLN A 152 23.75 2.73 6.28
N VAL A 153 22.63 2.74 7.01
CA VAL A 153 22.48 3.50 8.26
C VAL A 153 21.80 2.66 9.34
N PRO A 154 22.37 1.50 9.74
CA PRO A 154 21.60 0.48 10.42
C PRO A 154 21.64 0.54 11.96
N LEU A 155 22.38 1.49 12.56
CA LEU A 155 22.71 1.52 14.00
C LEU A 155 22.16 2.77 14.71
N LEU A 156 22.36 2.85 16.03
CA LEU A 156 21.80 3.93 16.85
C LEU A 156 22.54 5.28 16.76
N PHE A 157 23.75 5.30 16.18
CA PHE A 157 24.58 6.49 16.09
C PHE A 157 25.12 6.71 14.67
N ASP A 158 25.19 7.98 14.26
CA ASP A 158 25.77 8.35 12.98
C ASP A 158 27.31 8.25 12.97
N ASP A 159 27.94 8.56 11.83
CA ASP A 159 29.39 8.47 11.63
C ASP A 159 30.20 9.36 12.60
N ASP A 160 29.57 10.39 13.19
CA ASP A 160 30.16 11.32 14.14
C ASP A 160 29.89 10.93 15.61
N TYR A 161 29.34 9.73 15.87
CA TYR A 161 28.89 9.27 17.19
C TYR A 161 27.72 10.09 17.78
N LYS A 162 26.96 10.82 16.96
CA LYS A 162 25.75 11.51 17.43
C LYS A 162 24.59 10.53 17.43
N ALA A 163 23.76 10.61 18.47
CA ALA A 163 22.56 9.78 18.59
C ALA A 163 21.58 10.10 17.45
N LYS A 164 21.21 9.06 16.70
CA LYS A 164 20.14 9.10 15.69
C LYS A 164 18.76 9.02 16.36
N PRO A 165 17.66 9.34 15.64
CA PRO A 165 16.30 9.05 16.10
C PRO A 165 16.12 7.62 16.63
N ALA A 166 16.76 6.62 16.01
CA ALA A 166 16.76 5.23 16.46
C ALA A 166 17.20 5.03 17.93
N PHE A 167 18.15 5.82 18.44
CA PHE A 167 18.54 5.77 19.85
C PHE A 167 17.39 6.16 20.79
N TYR A 168 16.58 7.14 20.39
CA TYR A 168 15.46 7.62 21.17
C TYR A 168 14.26 6.67 21.14
N ALA A 169 14.17 5.76 20.16
CA ALA A 169 13.18 4.70 20.16
C ALA A 169 13.21 3.83 21.44
N PHE A 170 14.40 3.65 22.03
CA PHE A 170 14.59 2.89 23.28
C PHE A 170 14.48 3.75 24.54
N THR A 171 14.93 5.00 24.46
CA THR A 171 15.19 5.83 25.65
C THR A 171 14.16 6.91 25.90
N ASP A 172 13.59 7.47 24.83
CA ASP A 172 12.63 8.59 24.89
C ASP A 172 11.82 8.68 23.57
N PRO A 173 10.81 7.81 23.38
CA PRO A 173 10.04 7.76 22.13
C PRO A 173 9.27 9.05 21.82
N GLU A 174 9.06 9.93 22.80
CA GLU A 174 8.41 11.23 22.61
C GLU A 174 9.27 12.20 21.79
N ARG A 175 10.59 11.94 21.68
CA ARG A 175 11.52 12.72 20.85
C ARG A 175 11.50 12.34 19.38
N LEU A 176 10.83 11.26 19.00
CA LEU A 176 10.71 10.89 17.61
C LEU A 176 9.81 11.89 16.88
N ASP A 177 10.21 12.23 15.67
CA ASP A 177 9.32 12.89 14.72
C ASP A 177 8.17 11.92 14.37
N PRO A 178 6.96 12.41 14.07
CA PRO A 178 5.88 11.56 13.58
C PRO A 178 6.31 10.79 12.32
N TYR A 179 5.99 9.50 12.27
CA TYR A 179 6.10 8.74 11.03
C TYR A 179 5.00 9.21 10.07
N ILE A 180 5.37 9.58 8.85
CA ILE A 180 4.40 10.04 7.85
C ILE A 180 3.61 8.84 7.33
N GLN A 181 2.31 8.80 7.62
CA GLN A 181 1.40 7.84 7.00
C GLN A 181 1.14 8.22 5.54
N ASN A 182 1.09 7.21 4.67
CA ASN A 182 0.55 7.33 3.33
C ASN A 182 -0.92 6.93 3.37
N ILE A 183 -1.79 7.82 2.89
CA ILE A 183 -3.22 7.56 2.80
C ILE A 183 -3.69 7.63 1.35
N THR A 184 -4.60 6.74 0.99
CA THR A 184 -5.34 6.78 -0.26
C THR A 184 -6.69 7.43 -0.02
N ILE A 185 -7.00 8.43 -0.84
CA ILE A 185 -8.32 9.08 -0.89
C ILE A 185 -9.02 8.54 -2.11
N VAL A 186 -10.01 7.66 -1.91
CA VAL A 186 -10.71 6.99 -3.01
C VAL A 186 -11.76 7.94 -3.59
N GLN A 187 -11.94 7.91 -4.91
CA GLN A 187 -12.99 8.68 -5.56
C GLN A 187 -14.36 8.26 -5.01
N SER A 188 -15.19 9.23 -4.72
CA SER A 188 -16.54 8.97 -4.26
C SER A 188 -17.37 8.37 -5.38
N VAL A 189 -18.36 7.57 -4.98
CA VAL A 189 -19.35 7.03 -5.88
C VAL A 189 -20.64 7.83 -5.75
N GLU A 190 -21.28 8.14 -6.87
CA GLU A 190 -22.60 8.74 -6.87
C GLU A 190 -23.63 7.82 -6.20
N GLY A 191 -24.59 8.40 -5.47
CA GLY A 191 -25.65 7.65 -4.79
C GLY A 191 -25.93 8.15 -3.38
N GLU A 192 -26.61 7.32 -2.57
CA GLU A 192 -27.08 7.72 -1.23
C GLU A 192 -25.94 7.88 -0.19
N ASN A 193 -24.78 7.27 -0.43
CA ASN A 193 -23.63 7.33 0.49
C ASN A 193 -22.29 7.51 -0.25
N ARG A 194 -21.86 8.76 -0.38
CA ARG A 194 -20.58 9.18 -0.96
C ARG A 194 -19.33 8.52 -0.33
N TYR A 195 -19.42 8.11 0.93
CA TYR A 195 -18.29 7.50 1.66
C TYR A 195 -18.22 5.97 1.55
N ALA A 196 -19.15 5.33 0.82
CA ALA A 196 -19.29 3.88 0.80
C ALA A 196 -18.03 3.12 0.37
N LYS A 197 -17.16 3.74 -0.43
CA LYS A 197 -15.93 3.17 -0.97
C LYS A 197 -14.65 3.77 -0.41
N GLY A 198 -14.78 4.73 0.50
CA GLY A 198 -13.63 5.33 1.17
C GLY A 198 -12.92 4.34 2.09
N ILE A 199 -11.63 4.58 2.33
CA ILE A 199 -10.83 3.81 3.28
C ILE A 199 -10.93 4.50 4.64
N GLU A 200 -11.21 3.71 5.69
CA GLU A 200 -11.26 4.21 7.05
C GLU A 200 -9.87 4.20 7.69
N TYR A 201 -9.46 5.34 8.26
CA TYR A 201 -8.22 5.49 9.01
C TYR A 201 -8.52 5.84 10.46
N ALA A 202 -7.90 5.12 11.41
CA ALA A 202 -8.06 5.37 12.83
C ALA A 202 -7.17 6.53 13.30
N ILE A 203 -7.65 7.30 14.29
CA ILE A 203 -6.88 8.37 14.93
C ILE A 203 -6.29 7.85 16.23
N ASN A 204 -4.97 7.78 16.32
CA ASN A 204 -4.29 7.19 17.47
C ASN A 204 -4.54 7.97 18.77
N GLY A 205 -4.85 7.24 19.85
CA GLY A 205 -5.05 7.80 21.19
C GLY A 205 -6.50 8.12 21.55
N ILE A 206 -7.44 8.01 20.61
CA ILE A 206 -8.88 8.18 20.83
C ILE A 206 -9.66 7.16 20.00
N ASP A 207 -10.89 6.84 20.41
CA ASP A 207 -11.81 6.03 19.61
C ASP A 207 -12.47 6.91 18.54
N ALA A 208 -11.71 7.20 17.49
CA ALA A 208 -12.18 7.99 16.34
C ALA A 208 -11.57 7.50 15.03
N SER A 209 -12.30 7.74 13.93
CA SER A 209 -11.87 7.39 12.58
C SER A 209 -12.23 8.48 11.56
N VAL A 210 -11.53 8.46 10.43
CA VAL A 210 -11.77 9.34 9.28
C VAL A 210 -11.89 8.51 8.00
N ILE A 211 -12.88 8.84 7.17
CA ILE A 211 -13.05 8.33 5.81
C ILE A 211 -12.95 9.51 4.84
N PRO A 212 -11.80 9.72 4.17
CA PRO A 212 -11.65 10.71 3.13
C PRO A 212 -12.03 10.15 1.75
N VAL A 213 -12.78 10.92 0.98
CA VAL A 213 -13.13 10.64 -0.43
C VAL A 213 -13.02 11.92 -1.26
N TRP A 214 -12.86 11.80 -2.58
CA TRP A 214 -12.76 12.95 -3.49
C TRP A 214 -13.68 12.82 -4.69
N ASP A 215 -13.99 13.93 -5.33
CA ASP A 215 -14.53 13.98 -6.69
C ASP A 215 -13.96 15.23 -7.40
N GLU A 216 -14.47 15.53 -8.60
CA GLU A 216 -14.03 16.69 -9.39
C GLU A 216 -14.29 18.05 -8.70
N ASP A 217 -15.26 18.12 -7.78
CA ASP A 217 -15.65 19.34 -7.08
C ASP A 217 -14.86 19.55 -5.77
N GLY A 218 -14.35 18.49 -5.15
CA GLY A 218 -13.59 18.65 -3.92
C GLY A 218 -13.19 17.41 -3.14
N LEU A 219 -12.68 17.71 -1.95
CA LEU A 219 -12.31 16.75 -0.93
C LEU A 219 -13.40 16.70 0.15
N TYR A 220 -13.72 15.50 0.58
CA TYR A 220 -14.74 15.26 1.58
C TYR A 220 -14.28 14.28 2.64
N LEU A 221 -14.59 14.59 3.90
CA LEU A 221 -14.21 13.78 5.03
C LEU A 221 -15.42 13.48 5.89
N LYS A 222 -15.56 12.22 6.28
CA LYS A 222 -16.45 11.81 7.37
C LYS A 222 -15.60 11.41 8.56
N VAL A 223 -15.77 12.09 9.68
CA VAL A 223 -15.04 11.82 10.93
C VAL A 223 -16.04 11.36 11.98
N SER A 224 -15.83 10.15 12.51
CA SER A 224 -16.67 9.57 13.55
C SER A 224 -15.88 9.49 14.85
N VAL A 225 -16.47 10.00 15.94
CA VAL A 225 -15.82 10.08 17.26
C VAL A 225 -16.74 9.43 18.30
N SER A 226 -16.26 8.38 18.96
CA SER A 226 -16.92 7.76 20.12
C SER A 226 -16.55 8.55 21.38
N ASP A 227 -17.46 9.41 21.84
CA ASP A 227 -17.27 10.17 23.07
C ASP A 227 -18.60 10.35 23.83
N LYS A 228 -18.60 9.87 25.08
CA LYS A 228 -19.73 9.94 26.01
C LYS A 228 -19.73 11.23 26.84
N SER A 229 -18.58 11.90 26.93
CA SER A 229 -18.49 13.26 27.44
C SER A 229 -19.20 14.18 26.47
N SER A 230 -19.51 15.40 26.90
CA SER A 230 -19.81 16.46 25.96
C SER A 230 -19.21 17.73 26.56
N ASP A 231 -18.14 18.22 25.95
CA ASP A 231 -17.59 19.55 26.18
C ASP A 231 -17.91 20.46 24.98
N LYS A 232 -17.91 21.77 25.23
CA LYS A 232 -18.11 22.78 24.19
C LYS A 232 -16.89 22.94 23.29
N SER A 233 -15.71 22.48 23.71
CA SER A 233 -14.51 22.45 22.88
C SER A 233 -14.40 21.21 22.00
N ASP A 234 -15.28 20.22 22.20
CA ASP A 234 -15.31 19.02 21.36
C ASP A 234 -15.52 19.40 19.90
N GLY A 235 -14.72 18.83 19.02
CA GLY A 235 -14.80 19.15 17.61
C GLY A 235 -13.73 18.47 16.78
N VAL A 236 -13.79 18.74 15.48
CA VAL A 236 -12.88 18.22 14.48
C VAL A 236 -12.33 19.38 13.67
N SER A 237 -11.03 19.37 13.41
CA SER A 237 -10.34 20.28 12.50
C SER A 237 -9.64 19.48 11.41
N VAL A 238 -9.89 19.81 10.15
CA VAL A 238 -9.23 19.23 8.99
C VAL A 238 -8.28 20.27 8.42
N TYR A 239 -7.02 19.88 8.23
CA TYR A 239 -5.96 20.70 7.66
C TYR A 239 -5.50 20.08 6.35
N VAL A 240 -5.35 20.90 5.30
CA VAL A 240 -4.89 20.45 3.98
C VAL A 240 -3.80 21.36 3.46
N ASP A 241 -2.65 20.77 3.14
CA ASP A 241 -1.59 21.33 2.32
C ASP A 241 -1.76 20.79 0.89
N TRP A 242 -2.43 21.60 0.06
CA TRP A 242 -2.82 21.19 -1.30
C TRP A 242 -1.65 21.00 -2.26
N GLU A 243 -0.50 21.57 -1.95
CA GLU A 243 0.69 21.48 -2.79
C GLU A 243 1.65 20.39 -2.28
N LYS A 244 1.26 19.67 -1.21
CA LYS A 244 2.09 18.68 -0.51
C LYS A 244 3.50 19.22 -0.23
N SER A 245 3.58 20.47 0.21
CA SER A 245 4.87 21.11 0.49
C SER A 245 5.60 20.45 1.67
N MET A 246 4.84 19.89 2.63
CA MET A 246 5.33 19.14 3.79
C MET A 246 6.47 19.86 4.52
N CYS A 247 6.31 21.16 4.75
CA CYS A 247 7.35 22.00 5.30
C CYS A 247 6.83 22.98 6.36
N ASP A 248 7.77 23.59 7.07
CA ASP A 248 7.48 24.72 7.95
C ASP A 248 7.03 25.93 7.12
N GLY A 249 6.02 26.64 7.59
CA GLY A 249 5.43 27.80 6.90
C GLY A 249 4.58 27.44 5.68
N ALA A 250 4.19 26.18 5.52
CA ALA A 250 3.29 25.73 4.46
C ALA A 250 1.97 26.50 4.46
N ASN A 251 1.43 26.75 3.27
CA ASN A 251 0.13 27.40 3.11
C ASN A 251 -1.00 26.36 3.23
N THR A 252 -1.56 26.22 4.42
CA THR A 252 -2.59 25.23 4.71
C THR A 252 -4.00 25.83 4.71
N THR A 253 -4.97 25.04 4.28
CA THR A 253 -6.40 25.30 4.49
C THR A 253 -6.83 24.58 5.77
N CYS A 254 -7.61 25.25 6.62
CA CYS A 254 -8.19 24.65 7.82
C CYS A 254 -9.70 24.85 7.83
N VAL A 255 -10.45 23.76 8.02
CA VAL A 255 -11.90 23.78 8.28
C VAL A 255 -12.15 23.07 9.60
N SER A 256 -12.94 23.68 10.48
CA SER A 256 -13.27 23.11 11.78
C SER A 256 -14.76 23.07 12.00
N GLN A 257 -15.24 22.00 12.63
CA GLN A 257 -16.64 21.84 13.01
C GLN A 257 -16.72 21.38 14.47
N SER A 258 -17.55 22.08 15.25
CA SER A 258 -17.79 21.75 16.65
C SER A 258 -18.71 20.53 16.75
N ARG A 259 -18.64 19.82 17.88
CA ARG A 259 -19.62 18.77 18.21
C ARG A 259 -21.06 19.29 18.20
N THR A 260 -21.28 20.53 18.61
CA THR A 260 -22.62 21.14 18.65
C THR A 260 -23.25 21.33 17.27
N ASP A 261 -22.41 21.44 16.23
CA ASP A 261 -22.83 21.56 14.84
C ASP A 261 -22.78 20.21 14.10
N ALA A 262 -22.42 19.12 14.79
CA ALA A 262 -22.25 17.78 14.25
C ALA A 262 -23.51 16.92 14.45
N ASP A 263 -23.56 15.76 13.78
CA ASP A 263 -24.57 14.74 14.08
C ASP A 263 -24.17 14.00 15.37
N ALA A 264 -24.67 14.48 16.52
CA ALA A 264 -24.27 14.02 17.85
C ALA A 264 -25.36 13.22 18.57
N ASN A 265 -24.94 12.21 19.33
CA ASN A 265 -25.77 11.43 20.23
C ASN A 265 -25.05 11.15 21.57
N ALA A 266 -25.68 10.35 22.44
CA ALA A 266 -25.16 10.05 23.78
C ALA A 266 -23.84 9.25 23.81
N ASN A 267 -23.44 8.66 22.67
CA ASN A 267 -22.25 7.83 22.55
C ASN A 267 -21.14 8.48 21.71
N GLY A 268 -21.38 9.64 21.09
CA GLY A 268 -20.40 10.26 20.19
C GLY A 268 -21.01 11.25 19.21
N TYR A 269 -20.25 11.57 18.17
CA TYR A 269 -20.69 12.46 17.10
C TYR A 269 -20.01 12.14 15.77
N THR A 270 -20.65 12.54 14.67
CA THR A 270 -20.11 12.45 13.31
C THR A 270 -20.09 13.82 12.65
N VAL A 271 -18.94 14.15 12.06
CA VAL A 271 -18.67 15.39 11.33
C VAL A 271 -18.48 15.05 9.86
N GLU A 272 -19.13 15.81 8.98
CA GLU A 272 -18.87 15.76 7.54
C GLU A 272 -18.33 17.12 7.08
N ILE A 273 -17.07 17.13 6.64
CA ILE A 273 -16.37 18.33 6.16
C ILE A 273 -16.21 18.25 4.65
N GLU A 274 -16.52 19.36 3.98
CA GLU A 274 -16.37 19.57 2.54
C GLU A 274 -15.35 20.69 2.30
N LEU A 275 -14.36 20.42 1.46
CA LEU A 275 -13.38 21.39 0.98
C LEU A 275 -13.47 21.47 -0.54
N LYS A 276 -14.14 22.52 -1.04
CA LYS A 276 -14.35 22.77 -2.46
C LYS A 276 -13.08 23.28 -3.13
N LYS A 277 -12.38 22.38 -3.81
CA LYS A 277 -11.21 22.67 -4.66
C LYS A 277 -11.09 21.54 -5.66
N GLU A 278 -11.00 21.88 -6.94
CA GLU A 278 -10.83 20.88 -8.01
C GLU A 278 -9.67 19.94 -7.69
N LEU A 279 -9.95 18.64 -7.81
CA LEU A 279 -9.00 17.55 -7.64
C LEU A 279 -8.96 16.69 -8.89
N ALA A 280 -7.79 16.13 -9.17
CA ALA A 280 -7.58 15.16 -10.24
C ALA A 280 -7.21 13.78 -9.67
N SER A 281 -7.31 12.75 -10.50
CA SER A 281 -6.78 11.42 -10.20
C SER A 281 -5.24 11.46 -10.07
N ALA A 282 -4.69 10.67 -9.15
CA ALA A 282 -3.27 10.64 -8.79
C ALA A 282 -2.70 12.01 -8.34
N GLN A 283 -3.56 12.90 -7.86
CA GLN A 283 -3.12 14.15 -7.26
C GLN A 283 -2.61 13.89 -5.85
N GLU A 284 -1.39 14.35 -5.59
CA GLU A 284 -0.79 14.29 -4.26
C GLU A 284 -1.13 15.55 -3.44
N ILE A 285 -1.55 15.35 -2.20
CA ILE A 285 -1.75 16.41 -1.20
C ILE A 285 -1.16 15.95 0.15
N ALA A 286 -1.07 16.85 1.13
CA ALA A 286 -0.87 16.43 2.52
C ALA A 286 -2.05 16.87 3.38
N ILE A 287 -2.49 16.02 4.30
CA ILE A 287 -3.68 16.24 5.12
C ILE A 287 -3.46 15.78 6.54
N ASP A 288 -4.08 16.49 7.48
CA ASP A 288 -4.21 15.98 8.82
C ASP A 288 -5.59 16.30 9.43
N VAL A 289 -6.02 15.45 10.35
CA VAL A 289 -7.32 15.56 11.04
C VAL A 289 -7.07 15.56 12.53
N VAL A 290 -7.55 16.60 13.21
CA VAL A 290 -7.42 16.76 14.66
C VAL A 290 -8.78 16.66 15.32
N VAL A 291 -8.94 15.68 16.20
CA VAL A 291 -10.07 15.59 17.13
C VAL A 291 -9.69 16.30 18.42
N THR A 292 -10.50 17.28 18.83
CA THR A 292 -10.40 17.92 20.14
C THR A 292 -11.47 17.31 21.04
N ASP A 293 -11.07 16.85 22.23
CA ASP A 293 -11.95 16.33 23.29
C ASP A 293 -11.56 17.02 24.60
N ALA A 294 -12.42 17.92 25.06
CA ALA A 294 -12.14 18.87 26.13
C ALA A 294 -10.79 19.63 25.92
N ASP A 295 -9.79 19.37 26.76
CA ASP A 295 -8.45 19.97 26.71
C ASP A 295 -7.44 19.14 25.89
N ASN A 296 -7.82 17.95 25.41
CA ASN A 296 -6.93 17.05 24.69
C ASN A 296 -7.12 17.17 23.17
N LYS A 297 -6.05 16.91 22.44
CA LYS A 297 -6.04 16.88 20.97
C LYS A 297 -5.38 15.61 20.48
N TYR A 298 -6.00 14.98 19.49
CA TYR A 298 -5.51 13.76 18.85
C TYR A 298 -5.48 13.99 17.34
N ALA A 299 -4.32 13.80 16.73
CA ALA A 299 -4.12 14.03 15.30
C ALA A 299 -4.01 12.69 14.57
N LEU A 300 -4.51 12.65 13.32
CA LEU A 300 -4.36 11.50 12.44
C LEU A 300 -2.87 11.19 12.20
N ASN A 301 -2.04 12.21 11.99
CA ASN A 301 -0.61 12.04 11.77
C ASN A 301 0.31 13.01 12.53
N ASP A 302 0.05 14.31 12.59
CA ASP A 302 0.93 15.26 13.28
C ASP A 302 0.72 15.23 14.80
N THR A 303 1.37 14.26 15.45
CA THR A 303 1.33 14.11 16.90
C THR A 303 2.11 15.20 17.65
N LYS A 304 2.78 16.13 16.95
CA LYS A 304 3.42 17.31 17.55
C LYS A 304 2.47 18.52 17.59
N LEU A 305 1.31 18.42 16.94
CA LEU A 305 0.27 19.46 16.91
C LEU A 305 0.81 20.81 16.40
N MET A 306 1.57 20.78 15.29
CA MET A 306 2.22 21.97 14.70
C MET A 306 1.44 22.57 13.53
N HIS A 307 0.16 22.23 13.38
CA HIS A 307 -0.70 22.63 12.25
C HIS A 307 -0.75 24.14 11.96
N ASP A 308 -0.51 24.98 12.98
CA ASP A 308 -0.50 26.44 12.84
C ASP A 308 0.77 26.98 12.16
N SER A 309 1.83 26.18 12.06
CA SER A 309 3.16 26.62 11.60
C SER A 309 3.84 25.66 10.63
N SER A 310 3.34 24.44 10.45
CA SER A 310 3.99 23.42 9.62
C SER A 310 2.99 22.39 9.08
N SER A 311 3.22 21.92 7.85
CA SER A 311 2.58 20.71 7.31
C SER A 311 3.54 19.51 7.27
N LYS A 312 4.75 19.66 7.83
CA LYS A 312 5.83 18.66 7.76
C LYS A 312 5.40 17.26 8.21
N TYR A 313 4.48 17.19 9.17
CA TYR A 313 4.01 15.93 9.74
C TYR A 313 2.57 15.57 9.38
N PHE A 314 2.00 16.21 8.35
CA PHE A 314 0.71 15.77 7.81
C PHE A 314 0.87 14.40 7.13
N ALA A 315 -0.22 13.62 7.04
CA ALA A 315 -0.22 12.40 6.25
C ALA A 315 -0.04 12.77 4.77
N ALA A 316 0.81 12.03 4.07
CA ALA A 316 0.92 12.12 2.62
C ALA A 316 -0.28 11.41 2.00
N ALA A 317 -1.03 12.10 1.14
CA ALA A 317 -2.24 11.57 0.55
C ALA A 317 -2.16 11.58 -0.97
N VAL A 318 -2.75 10.56 -1.59
CA VAL A 318 -2.94 10.48 -3.04
C VAL A 318 -4.41 10.20 -3.34
N THR A 319 -4.98 10.99 -4.25
CA THR A 319 -6.32 10.74 -4.78
C THR A 319 -6.25 9.58 -5.77
N LYS A 320 -7.19 8.65 -5.65
CA LYS A 320 -7.25 7.46 -6.51
C LYS A 320 -8.64 7.30 -7.12
N PRO A 321 -8.74 7.01 -8.43
CA PRO A 321 -10.02 6.85 -9.08
C PRO A 321 -10.71 5.57 -8.62
N TYR A 322 -12.01 5.51 -8.80
CA TYR A 322 -12.83 4.33 -8.52
C TYR A 322 -13.85 4.19 -9.64
N ILE A 323 -14.15 2.95 -10.05
CA ILE A 323 -15.13 2.69 -11.10
C ILE A 323 -16.14 1.64 -10.67
N THR A 324 -17.36 1.82 -11.14
CA THR A 324 -18.41 0.80 -11.10
C THR A 324 -18.66 0.32 -12.52
N ILE A 325 -18.49 -0.97 -12.75
CA ILE A 325 -18.67 -1.63 -14.04
C ILE A 325 -20.09 -2.18 -14.08
N ALA A 326 -20.91 -1.73 -15.03
CA ALA A 326 -22.31 -2.16 -15.10
C ALA A 326 -22.45 -3.58 -15.67
N ASN A 327 -23.43 -4.34 -15.16
CA ASN A 327 -23.73 -5.68 -15.67
C ASN A 327 -24.60 -5.59 -16.94
N VAL A 328 -24.26 -6.30 -18.01
CA VAL A 328 -25.02 -6.24 -19.29
C VAL A 328 -26.34 -7.02 -19.27
N ALA A 329 -26.62 -7.72 -18.17
CA ALA A 329 -27.75 -8.62 -17.98
C ALA A 329 -27.84 -9.65 -19.11
N ASP A 330 -28.97 -9.69 -19.82
CA ASP A 330 -29.19 -10.57 -20.98
C ASP A 330 -28.76 -9.92 -22.31
N THR A 331 -28.13 -8.75 -22.28
CA THR A 331 -27.69 -8.03 -23.49
C THR A 331 -26.39 -8.62 -24.00
N GLU A 332 -26.40 -9.14 -25.23
CA GLU A 332 -25.21 -9.67 -25.87
C GLU A 332 -24.25 -8.54 -26.26
N VAL A 333 -22.99 -8.65 -25.84
CA VAL A 333 -21.89 -7.77 -26.29
C VAL A 333 -21.19 -8.44 -27.47
N GLN A 334 -21.26 -7.83 -28.65
CA GLN A 334 -20.53 -8.31 -29.82
C GLN A 334 -19.08 -7.83 -29.74
N ILE A 335 -18.13 -8.69 -30.14
CA ILE A 335 -16.71 -8.34 -30.21
C ILE A 335 -16.34 -8.22 -31.69
N ASP A 336 -16.63 -7.06 -32.28
CA ASP A 336 -16.51 -6.80 -33.72
C ASP A 336 -15.90 -5.42 -34.07
N GLY A 337 -15.50 -4.65 -33.06
CA GLY A 337 -14.83 -3.36 -33.22
C GLY A 337 -15.77 -2.20 -33.53
N GLU A 338 -17.07 -2.36 -33.29
CA GLU A 338 -18.07 -1.29 -33.38
C GLU A 338 -18.54 -0.88 -31.97
N MET A 339 -18.78 0.41 -31.77
CA MET A 339 -19.36 0.90 -30.52
C MET A 339 -20.87 0.68 -30.53
N ASP A 340 -21.29 -0.52 -30.11
CA ASP A 340 -22.69 -0.89 -29.92
C ASP A 340 -23.42 -0.03 -28.87
N ALA A 341 -24.75 0.01 -28.95
CA ALA A 341 -25.60 0.78 -28.03
C ALA A 341 -25.43 0.37 -26.55
N VAL A 342 -25.03 -0.88 -26.27
CA VAL A 342 -24.77 -1.33 -24.89
C VAL A 342 -23.63 -0.53 -24.25
N TRP A 343 -22.62 -0.13 -25.02
CA TRP A 343 -21.50 0.66 -24.52
C TRP A 343 -21.89 2.06 -24.08
N GLU A 344 -22.98 2.64 -24.63
CA GLU A 344 -23.49 3.95 -24.20
C GLU A 344 -23.96 3.95 -22.74
N SER A 345 -24.27 2.77 -22.18
CA SER A 345 -24.67 2.61 -20.78
C SER A 345 -23.50 2.55 -19.79
N ALA A 346 -22.28 2.34 -20.28
CA ALA A 346 -21.08 2.37 -19.45
C ALA A 346 -20.55 3.80 -19.28
N GLU A 347 -19.92 4.10 -18.15
CA GLU A 347 -19.21 5.36 -17.96
C GLU A 347 -17.85 5.34 -18.70
N ILE A 348 -17.37 6.51 -19.11
CA ILE A 348 -16.01 6.64 -19.65
C ILE A 348 -15.04 6.57 -18.47
N ILE A 349 -14.08 5.68 -18.56
CA ILE A 349 -12.99 5.54 -17.60
C ILE A 349 -11.86 6.50 -18.01
N PRO A 350 -11.58 7.54 -17.21
CA PRO A 350 -10.55 8.51 -17.55
C PRO A 350 -9.17 7.95 -17.19
N LEU A 351 -8.39 7.60 -18.22
CA LEU A 351 -6.97 7.28 -18.06
C LEU A 351 -6.19 8.59 -18.06
N THR A 352 -5.66 9.00 -16.91
CA THR A 352 -5.03 10.31 -16.72
C THR A 352 -3.60 10.22 -16.18
N ILE A 353 -3.15 9.04 -15.77
CA ILE A 353 -1.83 8.86 -15.17
C ILE A 353 -0.83 8.59 -16.30
N THR A 354 0.07 9.54 -16.55
CA THR A 354 1.03 9.43 -17.67
C THR A 354 2.45 9.13 -17.19
N SER A 355 3.12 8.21 -17.87
CA SER A 355 4.58 8.03 -17.76
C SER A 355 5.24 8.32 -19.11
N GLY A 356 6.41 8.96 -19.09
CA GLY A 356 7.11 9.37 -20.32
C GLY A 356 6.45 10.58 -20.99
N SER A 357 6.22 10.51 -22.30
CA SER A 357 5.64 11.59 -23.10
C SER A 357 4.66 11.04 -24.14
N PRO A 358 3.58 10.37 -23.69
CA PRO A 358 2.56 9.87 -24.60
C PRO A 358 1.87 11.04 -25.30
N LYS A 359 1.61 10.84 -26.58
CA LYS A 359 0.77 11.63 -27.48
C LYS A 359 -0.58 10.94 -27.71
N ALA A 360 -0.63 9.62 -27.53
CA ALA A 360 -1.86 8.85 -27.57
C ALA A 360 -2.77 9.18 -26.37
N SER A 361 -4.07 9.08 -26.59
CA SER A 361 -5.10 9.21 -25.57
C SER A 361 -6.21 8.21 -25.84
N THR A 362 -7.12 8.00 -24.88
CA THR A 362 -8.15 6.98 -25.03
C THR A 362 -9.45 7.36 -24.33
N SER A 363 -10.55 6.87 -24.88
CA SER A 363 -11.84 6.75 -24.21
C SER A 363 -12.09 5.27 -23.97
N MET A 364 -11.96 4.82 -22.72
CA MET A 364 -12.21 3.43 -22.33
C MET A 364 -13.53 3.27 -21.62
N ARG A 365 -14.18 2.13 -21.83
CA ARG A 365 -15.42 1.72 -21.15
C ARG A 365 -15.29 0.26 -20.73
N ALA A 366 -15.95 -0.08 -19.63
CA ALA A 366 -16.00 -1.45 -19.13
C ALA A 366 -17.45 -1.87 -18.87
N LEU A 367 -17.72 -3.15 -19.13
CA LEU A 367 -18.98 -3.84 -18.85
C LEU A 367 -18.68 -5.24 -18.32
N TRP A 368 -19.63 -5.92 -17.67
CA TRP A 368 -19.42 -7.30 -17.23
C TRP A 368 -20.68 -8.16 -17.32
N ASP A 369 -20.51 -9.48 -17.36
CA ASP A 369 -21.54 -10.47 -17.08
C ASP A 369 -20.95 -11.69 -16.34
N ASN A 370 -21.75 -12.76 -16.24
CA ASN A 370 -21.35 -13.97 -15.54
C ASN A 370 -20.19 -14.74 -16.19
N GLU A 371 -19.84 -14.44 -17.44
CA GLU A 371 -18.81 -15.12 -18.21
C GLU A 371 -17.59 -14.23 -18.48
N TYR A 372 -17.78 -12.93 -18.68
CA TYR A 372 -16.73 -12.02 -19.15
C TYR A 372 -16.70 -10.66 -18.43
N LEU A 373 -15.49 -10.11 -18.34
CA LEU A 373 -15.23 -8.67 -18.30
C LEU A 373 -15.05 -8.17 -19.73
N TYR A 374 -15.78 -7.12 -20.11
CA TYR A 374 -15.68 -6.50 -21.42
C TYR A 374 -14.98 -5.16 -21.33
N ILE A 375 -14.07 -4.88 -22.26
CA ILE A 375 -13.39 -3.58 -22.40
C ILE A 375 -13.52 -3.10 -23.84
N LEU A 376 -13.96 -1.85 -24.01
CA LEU A 376 -13.88 -1.09 -25.26
C LEU A 376 -12.94 0.08 -25.05
N ALA A 377 -11.87 0.13 -25.85
CA ALA A 377 -10.91 1.22 -25.86
C ALA A 377 -10.91 1.89 -27.24
N VAL A 378 -11.28 3.16 -27.29
CA VAL A 378 -11.15 4.00 -28.48
C VAL A 378 -9.91 4.86 -28.30
N VAL A 379 -8.81 4.45 -28.94
CA VAL A 379 -7.50 5.10 -28.82
C VAL A 379 -7.32 6.11 -29.96
N THR A 380 -7.02 7.35 -29.60
CA THR A 380 -6.57 8.40 -30.52
C THR A 380 -5.05 8.41 -30.53
N ASP A 381 -4.46 8.08 -31.66
CA ASP A 381 -3.02 8.01 -31.90
C ASP A 381 -2.72 8.21 -33.40
N ALA A 382 -1.93 9.23 -33.72
CA ALA A 382 -1.61 9.58 -35.10
C ALA A 382 -0.44 8.77 -35.69
N ALA A 383 0.28 7.99 -34.88
CA ALA A 383 1.60 7.45 -35.25
C ALA A 383 1.78 5.95 -34.90
N LEU A 384 0.81 5.11 -35.30
CA LEU A 384 0.85 3.67 -35.03
C LEU A 384 2.18 2.97 -35.40
N ASP A 385 2.78 2.32 -34.43
CA ASP A 385 4.07 1.64 -34.47
C ASP A 385 4.01 0.29 -33.75
N LYS A 386 4.33 -0.78 -34.50
CA LYS A 386 4.53 -2.15 -33.97
C LYS A 386 5.89 -2.72 -34.36
N SER A 387 6.86 -1.87 -34.67
CA SER A 387 8.15 -2.27 -35.22
C SER A 387 9.11 -2.86 -34.19
N SER A 388 8.89 -2.61 -32.88
CA SER A 388 9.65 -3.27 -31.81
C SER A 388 9.34 -4.76 -31.75
N THR A 389 10.36 -5.55 -31.39
CA THR A 389 10.18 -6.98 -31.06
C THR A 389 9.58 -7.19 -29.67
N GLN A 390 9.61 -6.17 -28.80
CA GLN A 390 9.02 -6.23 -27.47
C GLN A 390 7.56 -5.82 -27.55
N ALA A 391 6.65 -6.69 -27.12
CA ALA A 391 5.20 -6.43 -27.25
C ALA A 391 4.74 -5.18 -26.49
N HIS A 392 5.37 -4.86 -25.35
CA HIS A 392 5.07 -3.66 -24.56
C HIS A 392 5.67 -2.37 -25.16
N GLU A 393 6.41 -2.46 -26.27
CA GLU A 393 6.91 -1.33 -27.06
C GLU A 393 6.24 -1.29 -28.44
N GLN A 394 4.98 -1.70 -28.49
CA GLN A 394 4.07 -1.55 -29.62
C GLN A 394 2.82 -0.82 -29.14
N ASP A 395 2.19 -0.03 -30.00
CA ASP A 395 0.93 0.64 -29.66
C ASP A 395 -0.14 -0.39 -29.33
N SER A 396 -0.59 -0.35 -28.08
CA SER A 396 -1.40 -1.41 -27.52
C SER A 396 -2.21 -0.94 -26.32
N VAL A 397 -3.29 -1.68 -26.07
CA VAL A 397 -4.07 -1.63 -24.84
C VAL A 397 -3.65 -2.80 -23.96
N GLU A 398 -3.48 -2.54 -22.66
CA GLU A 398 -3.27 -3.54 -21.63
C GLU A 398 -4.40 -3.52 -20.60
N VAL A 399 -4.84 -4.70 -20.21
CA VAL A 399 -5.85 -4.92 -19.16
C VAL A 399 -5.25 -5.88 -18.15
N PHE A 400 -5.19 -5.43 -16.90
CA PHE A 400 -4.70 -6.22 -15.78
C PHE A 400 -5.86 -6.53 -14.84
N ILE A 401 -6.00 -7.78 -14.43
CA ILE A 401 -7.15 -8.27 -13.67
C ILE A 401 -6.62 -9.08 -12.49
N ASP A 402 -7.07 -8.74 -11.29
CA ASP A 402 -6.93 -9.51 -10.04
C ASP A 402 -8.37 -9.87 -9.63
N GLU A 403 -8.81 -11.10 -9.89
CA GLU A 403 -10.23 -11.44 -9.77
C GLU A 403 -10.69 -11.50 -8.32
N ASN A 404 -9.81 -11.92 -7.42
CA ASN A 404 -10.10 -12.05 -5.99
C ASN A 404 -9.81 -10.76 -5.19
N ASN A 405 -9.15 -9.79 -5.82
CA ASN A 405 -8.73 -8.50 -5.27
C ASN A 405 -7.79 -8.62 -4.05
N HIS A 406 -6.92 -9.63 -4.03
CA HIS A 406 -5.97 -9.86 -2.94
C HIS A 406 -4.88 -8.79 -2.86
N LYS A 407 -4.63 -8.04 -3.95
CA LYS A 407 -3.64 -6.95 -3.97
C LYS A 407 -2.25 -7.46 -3.55
N SER A 408 -1.89 -8.63 -4.07
CA SER A 408 -0.66 -9.35 -3.75
C SER A 408 0.58 -8.61 -4.25
N ASP A 409 1.72 -8.82 -3.60
CA ASP A 409 3.00 -8.24 -4.05
C ASP A 409 3.49 -8.89 -5.36
N SER A 410 2.94 -10.05 -5.72
CA SER A 410 3.29 -10.83 -6.91
C SER A 410 2.10 -11.62 -7.43
N TYR A 411 2.02 -11.84 -8.75
CA TYR A 411 0.92 -12.57 -9.40
C TYR A 411 0.65 -13.94 -8.76
N GLU A 412 -0.63 -14.15 -8.45
CA GLU A 412 -1.29 -15.38 -8.06
C GLU A 412 -1.93 -16.06 -9.29
N GLU A 413 -2.72 -17.13 -9.07
CA GLU A 413 -3.32 -17.90 -10.17
C GLU A 413 -4.39 -17.11 -10.94
N ASP A 414 -5.17 -16.28 -10.24
CA ASP A 414 -6.25 -15.49 -10.82
C ASP A 414 -5.79 -14.18 -11.49
N ASP A 415 -4.54 -13.78 -11.25
CA ASP A 415 -3.96 -12.53 -11.77
C ASP A 415 -3.59 -12.65 -13.25
N LYS A 416 -4.04 -11.69 -14.05
CA LYS A 416 -3.91 -11.70 -15.50
C LYS A 416 -3.44 -10.36 -16.01
N GLN A 417 -2.58 -10.39 -17.02
CA GLN A 417 -2.27 -9.25 -17.87
C GLN A 417 -2.47 -9.66 -19.33
N TYR A 418 -3.45 -9.04 -19.96
CA TYR A 418 -3.68 -9.13 -21.39
C TYR A 418 -3.15 -7.87 -22.07
N ARG A 419 -2.48 -8.04 -23.21
CA ARG A 419 -2.06 -6.94 -24.08
C ARG A 419 -2.49 -7.22 -25.50
N ILE A 420 -3.12 -6.23 -26.13
CA ILE A 420 -3.64 -6.32 -27.49
C ILE A 420 -3.15 -5.09 -28.26
N ASN A 421 -2.33 -5.28 -29.30
CA ASN A 421 -1.88 -4.19 -30.16
C ASN A 421 -2.94 -3.81 -31.21
N TYR A 422 -2.75 -2.68 -31.90
CA TYR A 422 -3.71 -2.21 -32.91
C TYR A 422 -3.96 -3.17 -34.09
N ASP A 423 -3.11 -4.19 -34.28
CA ASP A 423 -3.22 -5.24 -35.31
C ASP A 423 -3.82 -6.55 -34.74
N ASN A 424 -4.45 -6.47 -33.56
CA ASN A 424 -5.08 -7.56 -32.84
C ASN A 424 -4.14 -8.70 -32.44
N GLU A 425 -2.83 -8.44 -32.34
CA GLU A 425 -1.89 -9.42 -31.79
C GLU A 425 -1.95 -9.38 -30.26
N GLN A 426 -2.12 -10.57 -29.66
CA GLN A 426 -2.30 -10.75 -28.24
C GLN A 426 -0.99 -11.23 -27.58
N THR A 427 -0.69 -10.69 -26.40
CA THR A 427 0.34 -11.23 -25.50
C THR A 427 -0.18 -11.30 -24.07
N PHE A 428 0.38 -12.23 -23.30
CA PHE A 428 -0.17 -12.66 -22.02
C PHE A 428 0.90 -12.73 -20.94
N ASN A 429 0.49 -12.49 -19.70
CA ASN A 429 1.25 -12.76 -18.48
C ASN A 429 0.27 -13.13 -17.35
N GLY A 430 0.66 -14.05 -16.48
CA GLY A 430 -0.24 -14.74 -15.54
C GLY A 430 -0.43 -16.23 -15.87
N VAL A 431 -0.87 -17.03 -14.89
CA VAL A 431 -0.96 -18.50 -15.03
C VAL A 431 -2.11 -18.92 -15.94
N ASP A 432 -3.31 -18.39 -15.71
CA ASP A 432 -4.53 -18.69 -16.49
C ASP A 432 -4.88 -17.61 -17.53
N CYS A 433 -3.90 -16.78 -17.89
CA CYS A 433 -3.99 -15.76 -18.92
C CYS A 433 -3.58 -16.34 -20.28
N THR A 434 -4.56 -16.74 -21.11
CA THR A 434 -4.30 -17.41 -22.40
C THR A 434 -5.22 -16.92 -23.52
N ALA A 435 -4.88 -17.25 -24.76
CA ALA A 435 -5.70 -16.94 -25.94
C ALA A 435 -7.08 -17.61 -25.93
N ASP A 436 -7.27 -18.69 -25.18
CA ASP A 436 -8.57 -19.37 -25.05
C ASP A 436 -9.54 -18.60 -24.15
N HIS A 437 -9.02 -17.72 -23.29
CA HIS A 437 -9.77 -16.93 -22.31
C HIS A 437 -9.99 -15.47 -22.73
N VAL A 438 -9.64 -15.11 -23.96
CA VAL A 438 -9.90 -13.78 -24.50
C VAL A 438 -10.48 -13.85 -25.91
N LYS A 439 -11.51 -13.06 -26.16
CA LYS A 439 -11.98 -12.71 -27.50
C LYS A 439 -11.64 -11.26 -27.75
N SER A 440 -11.06 -10.93 -28.89
CA SER A 440 -10.75 -9.53 -29.20
C SER A 440 -10.88 -9.21 -30.68
N PHE A 441 -11.18 -7.95 -30.94
CA PHE A 441 -11.20 -7.36 -32.25
C PHE A 441 -10.51 -5.98 -32.21
N THR A 442 -9.79 -5.65 -33.28
CA THR A 442 -9.25 -4.29 -33.45
C THR A 442 -9.63 -3.70 -34.79
N LYS A 443 -9.78 -2.37 -34.80
CA LYS A 443 -10.16 -1.61 -36.00
C LYS A 443 -9.36 -0.32 -36.05
N ILE A 444 -8.51 -0.17 -37.06
CA ILE A 444 -7.83 1.11 -37.34
C ILE A 444 -8.87 2.14 -37.77
N THR A 445 -8.79 3.34 -37.21
CA THR A 445 -9.66 4.49 -37.50
C THR A 445 -8.85 5.60 -38.17
N GLU A 446 -9.50 6.71 -38.53
CA GLU A 446 -8.79 7.88 -39.06
C GLU A 446 -7.91 8.58 -38.01
N GLU A 447 -8.26 8.42 -36.73
CA GLU A 447 -7.62 9.12 -35.61
C GLU A 447 -6.78 8.20 -34.71
N GLY A 448 -6.79 6.88 -34.95
CA GLY A 448 -6.05 5.88 -34.16
C GLY A 448 -6.61 4.47 -34.38
N TYR A 449 -7.07 3.82 -33.31
CA TYR A 449 -7.61 2.46 -33.37
C TYR A 449 -8.60 2.16 -32.24
N ILE A 450 -9.43 1.15 -32.46
CA ILE A 450 -10.33 0.58 -31.45
C ILE A 450 -9.78 -0.78 -31.04
N VAL A 451 -9.83 -1.09 -29.74
CA VAL A 451 -9.71 -2.44 -29.20
C VAL A 451 -11.00 -2.75 -28.47
N GLU A 452 -11.66 -3.84 -28.85
CA GLU A 452 -12.82 -4.38 -28.16
C GLU A 452 -12.50 -5.81 -27.75
N ALA A 453 -12.67 -6.14 -26.46
CA ALA A 453 -12.28 -7.44 -25.94
C ALA A 453 -13.20 -7.93 -24.81
N ALA A 454 -13.37 -9.25 -24.75
CA ALA A 454 -14.04 -9.99 -23.68
C ALA A 454 -13.02 -10.92 -23.01
N TYR A 455 -12.79 -10.73 -21.72
CA TYR A 455 -11.86 -11.48 -20.87
C TYR A 455 -12.65 -12.41 -19.96
N GLN A 456 -12.43 -13.71 -20.10
CA GLN A 456 -13.19 -14.72 -19.37
C GLN A 456 -12.80 -14.76 -17.90
N TRP A 457 -13.78 -14.86 -17.00
CA TRP A 457 -13.54 -15.18 -15.60
C TRP A 457 -13.06 -16.62 -15.44
N THR A 458 -12.01 -16.86 -14.65
CA THR A 458 -11.45 -18.21 -14.49
C THR A 458 -11.55 -18.75 -13.06
N GLU A 459 -11.35 -17.90 -12.06
CA GLU A 459 -11.26 -18.28 -10.65
C GLU A 459 -12.47 -17.86 -9.83
N ILE A 460 -13.24 -16.88 -10.31
CA ILE A 460 -14.43 -16.38 -9.63
C ILE A 460 -15.74 -16.74 -10.33
N THR A 461 -16.82 -16.80 -9.54
CA THR A 461 -18.18 -16.63 -10.05
C THR A 461 -18.61 -15.20 -9.73
N PRO A 462 -18.60 -14.29 -10.71
CA PRO A 462 -18.84 -12.87 -10.45
C PRO A 462 -20.31 -12.65 -10.02
N LYS A 463 -20.53 -11.62 -9.21
CA LYS A 463 -21.87 -11.16 -8.81
C LYS A 463 -21.82 -9.66 -8.52
N ALA A 464 -22.98 -9.00 -8.64
CA ALA A 464 -23.12 -7.62 -8.26
C ALA A 464 -22.66 -7.40 -6.80
N GLY A 465 -21.94 -6.31 -6.57
CA GLY A 465 -21.33 -5.96 -5.29
C GLY A 465 -19.94 -6.57 -5.03
N MET A 466 -19.43 -7.47 -5.88
CA MET A 466 -18.03 -7.92 -5.81
C MET A 466 -17.08 -6.83 -6.27
N GLU A 467 -15.87 -6.82 -5.71
CA GLU A 467 -14.80 -5.97 -6.18
C GLU A 467 -13.66 -6.83 -6.71
N ILE A 468 -13.12 -6.39 -7.84
CA ILE A 468 -11.92 -6.95 -8.46
C ILE A 468 -10.80 -5.91 -8.40
N GLY A 469 -9.56 -6.38 -8.49
CA GLY A 469 -8.46 -5.52 -8.90
C GLY A 469 -8.44 -5.34 -10.42
N LEU A 470 -8.25 -4.09 -10.84
CA LEU A 470 -8.21 -3.74 -12.26
C LEU A 470 -7.15 -2.66 -12.51
N GLU A 471 -6.41 -2.78 -13.60
CA GLU A 471 -5.62 -1.69 -14.16
C GLU A 471 -5.81 -1.66 -15.67
N LEU A 472 -5.87 -0.46 -16.24
CA LEU A 472 -6.05 -0.23 -17.68
C LEU A 472 -4.95 0.70 -18.16
N GLN A 473 -4.24 0.29 -19.20
CA GLN A 473 -3.12 1.07 -19.74
C GLN A 473 -3.17 1.10 -21.26
N ILE A 474 -2.74 2.21 -21.86
CA ILE A 474 -2.28 2.24 -23.26
C ILE A 474 -0.77 2.45 -23.31
N ASN A 475 -0.10 1.74 -24.21
CA ASN A 475 1.28 2.03 -24.59
C ASN A 475 1.27 2.88 -25.86
N ASP A 476 2.09 3.92 -25.86
CA ASP A 476 2.35 4.79 -27.02
C ASP A 476 3.80 4.66 -27.46
N CYS A 477 4.02 4.35 -28.73
CA CYS A 477 5.29 3.95 -29.30
C CYS A 477 5.61 4.74 -30.58
N GLU A 478 6.88 5.12 -30.72
CA GLU A 478 7.37 5.74 -31.95
C GLU A 478 8.79 5.27 -32.25
N GLN A 479 9.08 5.00 -33.52
CA GLN A 479 10.41 4.65 -34.02
C GLN A 479 11.00 3.39 -33.34
N GLY A 480 10.15 2.41 -33.05
CA GLY A 480 10.53 1.11 -32.49
C GLY A 480 10.81 1.12 -30.98
N GLY A 481 10.27 2.09 -30.24
CA GLY A 481 10.32 2.12 -28.78
C GLY A 481 9.12 2.84 -28.16
N ARG A 482 8.81 2.50 -26.90
CA ARG A 482 7.74 3.16 -26.14
C ARG A 482 8.14 4.57 -25.73
N ILE A 483 7.35 5.57 -26.10
CA ILE A 483 7.54 6.96 -25.69
C ILE A 483 6.74 7.32 -24.45
N GLY A 484 5.68 6.58 -24.13
CA GLY A 484 4.94 6.75 -22.89
C GLY A 484 3.83 5.74 -22.67
N THR A 485 3.20 5.86 -21.50
CA THR A 485 1.97 5.14 -21.15
C THR A 485 0.94 6.11 -20.62
N VAL A 486 -0.34 5.78 -20.79
CA VAL A 486 -1.45 6.40 -20.08
C VAL A 486 -2.20 5.31 -19.34
N SER A 487 -2.34 5.47 -18.03
CA SER A 487 -2.82 4.48 -17.07
C SER A 487 -4.03 5.00 -16.29
N TRP A 488 -4.81 4.09 -15.73
CA TRP A 488 -6.00 4.44 -14.95
C TRP A 488 -5.65 4.68 -13.49
N TYR A 489 -4.91 3.76 -12.86
CA TYR A 489 -4.68 3.77 -11.42
C TYR A 489 -3.20 3.64 -11.02
N ASP A 490 -2.42 2.80 -11.73
CA ASP A 490 -1.00 2.55 -11.43
C ASP A 490 -0.10 3.74 -11.82
N GLU A 491 0.68 4.25 -10.86
CA GLU A 491 1.69 5.30 -11.05
C GLU A 491 3.11 4.76 -11.20
N SER A 492 3.31 3.49 -10.85
CA SER A 492 4.63 2.86 -10.73
C SER A 492 5.07 2.14 -12.01
N GLY A 493 4.12 1.78 -12.87
CA GLY A 493 4.34 0.91 -14.02
C GLY A 493 4.71 -0.53 -13.64
N GLN A 494 4.40 -0.96 -12.41
CA GLN A 494 4.69 -2.30 -11.90
C GLN A 494 3.50 -3.25 -12.01
N GLY A 495 2.38 -2.84 -12.61
CA GLY A 495 1.22 -3.71 -12.79
C GLY A 495 1.52 -5.06 -13.48
N TRP A 496 2.59 -5.15 -14.27
CA TRP A 496 3.03 -6.41 -14.91
C TRP A 496 3.64 -7.43 -13.92
N SER A 497 4.00 -7.02 -12.71
CA SER A 497 4.65 -7.88 -11.72
C SER A 497 3.94 -7.91 -10.37
N SER A 498 3.20 -6.85 -10.03
CA SER A 498 2.60 -6.67 -8.69
C SER A 498 1.13 -6.24 -8.78
N PRO A 499 0.18 -7.15 -8.50
CA PRO A 499 -1.25 -6.83 -8.44
C PRO A 499 -1.62 -5.81 -7.35
N GLY A 500 -0.76 -5.64 -6.33
CA GLY A 500 -0.92 -4.63 -5.28
C GLY A 500 -1.03 -3.18 -5.77
N VAL A 501 -0.57 -2.89 -7.00
CA VAL A 501 -0.71 -1.55 -7.60
C VAL A 501 -1.99 -1.37 -8.43
N PHE A 502 -2.81 -2.41 -8.60
CA PHE A 502 -4.09 -2.29 -9.32
C PHE A 502 -5.11 -1.47 -8.53
N GLY A 503 -6.02 -0.81 -9.25
CA GLY A 503 -7.18 -0.15 -8.67
C GLY A 503 -8.23 -1.14 -8.14
N ARG A 504 -9.34 -0.60 -7.63
CA ARG A 504 -10.54 -1.38 -7.27
C ARG A 504 -11.68 -1.02 -8.20
N ALA A 505 -12.29 -2.04 -8.79
CA ALA A 505 -13.48 -1.88 -9.60
C ALA A 505 -14.64 -2.67 -9.00
N LEU A 506 -15.80 -2.02 -8.86
CA LEU A 506 -17.04 -2.67 -8.42
C LEU A 506 -17.71 -3.34 -9.62
N LEU A 507 -18.02 -4.62 -9.50
CA LEU A 507 -19.00 -5.27 -10.36
C LEU A 507 -20.39 -4.78 -9.93
N GLY A 508 -20.93 -3.81 -10.67
CA GLY A 508 -22.19 -3.14 -10.40
C GLY A 508 -23.42 -3.94 -10.81
N GLU A 509 -24.60 -3.38 -10.56
CA GLU A 509 -25.89 -3.96 -10.95
C GLU A 509 -26.13 -3.89 -12.46
N ASP A 510 -27.22 -4.52 -12.91
CA ASP A 510 -27.69 -4.50 -14.29
C ASP A 510 -27.86 -3.08 -14.83
N ILE A 511 -27.45 -2.89 -16.09
CA ILE A 511 -27.71 -1.66 -16.84
C ILE A 511 -29.21 -1.33 -16.81
N VAL A 512 -29.55 -0.11 -16.39
CA VAL A 512 -30.94 0.34 -16.38
C VAL A 512 -31.33 0.76 -17.79
N THR A 513 -31.88 -0.17 -18.59
CA THR A 513 -32.51 0.19 -19.86
C THR A 513 -33.76 1.01 -19.56
N THR A 514 -33.69 2.33 -19.68
CA THR A 514 -34.88 3.17 -19.78
C THR A 514 -35.53 2.86 -21.13
N VAL A 515 -36.49 1.94 -21.13
CA VAL A 515 -37.36 1.74 -22.30
C VAL A 515 -38.11 3.05 -22.50
N ALA A 516 -37.73 3.83 -23.51
CA ALA A 516 -38.50 4.99 -23.95
C ALA A 516 -39.93 4.50 -24.28
N GLN A 517 -40.91 4.93 -23.49
CA GLN A 517 -42.33 4.66 -23.70
C GLN A 517 -42.92 5.46 -24.86
#